data_AF-A0A652KQ14-F1
#
_entry.id   AF-A0A652KQ14-F1
#
_cell.length_a   1.000
_cell.length_b   1.000
_cell.length_c   1.000
_cell.angle_alpha   90.00
_cell.angle_beta   90.00
_cell.angle_gamma   90.00
#
_symmetry.space_group_name_H-M   'P 1'
#
loop_
_entity.id
_entity.type
_entity.pdbx_description
1 polymer ?
#
loop_
_entity_poly.entity_id
_entity_poly.type
_entity_poly.pdbx_seq_one_letter_code
_entity_poly.pdbx_strand_id
1 'polypeptide(L)' 'MTATERRKEAAGRVRAAEDAVARLRAGLAGVGVKLPSLRVDPVSCAADEPTPLVDLGRCSVETAMRLSVQLEAAAAHDS' A
#
# COMPACT_ATOMS: atom_id res chain seq x y z
N MET A 1 -14.86 11.63 22.56
CA MET A 1 -14.54 10.27 22.08
C MET A 1 -13.80 9.52 23.19
N THR A 2 -14.17 8.28 23.50
CA THR A 2 -13.54 7.51 24.59
C THR A 2 -12.19 6.93 24.15
N ALA A 3 -11.39 6.46 25.11
CA ALA A 3 -10.13 5.76 24.79
C ALA A 3 -10.37 4.49 23.95
N THR A 4 -11.47 3.78 24.22
CA THR A 4 -11.87 2.58 23.47
C THR A 4 -12.24 2.90 22.03
N GLU A 5 -13.03 3.96 21.79
CA GLU A 5 -13.40 4.37 20.43
C GLU A 5 -12.17 4.77 19.61
N ARG A 6 -11.24 5.56 20.19
CA ARG A 6 -9.97 5.91 19.54
C ARG A 6 -9.17 4.69 19.12
N ARG A 7 -9.07 3.69 19.99
CA ARG A 7 -8.35 2.44 19.69
C ARG A 7 -9.03 1.65 18.57
N LYS A 8 -10.36 1.63 18.53
CA LYS A 8 -11.14 0.95 17.47
C LYS A 8 -10.93 1.62 16.12
N GLU A 9 -10.97 2.94 16.06
CA GLU A 9 -10.69 3.72 14.86
C GLU A 9 -9.26 3.50 14.36
N ALA A 10 -8.27 3.57 15.26
CA ALA A 10 -6.87 3.28 14.95
C ALA A 10 -6.70 1.88 14.35
N ALA A 11 -7.29 0.85 14.96
CA ALA A 11 -7.27 -0.51 14.44
C ALA A 11 -7.98 -0.62 13.07
N GLY A 12 -9.03 0.16 12.84
CA GLY A 12 -9.70 0.26 11.54
C GLY A 12 -8.78 0.80 10.44
N ARG A 13 -8.00 1.86 10.75
CA ARG A 13 -7.02 2.44 9.80
C ARG A 13 -5.92 1.44 9.43
N VAL A 14 -5.39 0.70 10.41
CA VAL A 14 -4.36 -0.33 10.15
C VAL A 14 -4.92 -1.42 9.24
N ARG A 15 -6.13 -1.91 9.54
CA ARG A 15 -6.78 -2.95 8.73
C ARG A 15 -7.04 -2.51 7.29
N ALA A 16 -7.46 -1.26 7.10
CA ALA A 16 -7.63 -0.68 5.76
C ALA A 16 -6.29 -0.60 4.99
N ALA A 17 -5.19 -0.30 5.67
CA ALA A 17 -3.86 -0.31 5.06
C ALA A 17 -3.38 -1.73 4.71
N GLU A 18 -3.65 -2.72 5.56
CA GLU A 18 -3.37 -4.13 5.28
C GLU A 18 -4.15 -4.62 4.04
N ASP A 19 -5.43 -4.26 3.93
CA ASP A 19 -6.26 -4.58 2.76
C ASP A 19 -5.71 -3.90 1.48
N ALA A 20 -5.27 -2.65 1.58
CA ALA A 20 -4.64 -1.94 0.47
C ALA A 20 -3.34 -2.64 0.02
N VAL A 21 -2.49 -3.07 0.96
CA VAL A 21 -1.27 -3.84 0.68
C VAL A 21 -1.60 -5.17 -0.01
N ALA A 22 -2.62 -5.89 0.45
CA ALA A 22 -3.04 -7.15 -0.14
C ALA A 22 -3.53 -6.97 -1.59
N ARG A 23 -4.36 -5.95 -1.84
CA ARG A 23 -4.85 -5.60 -3.18
C ARG A 23 -3.71 -5.20 -4.11
N LEU A 24 -2.80 -4.33 -3.64
CA LEU A 24 -1.65 -3.91 -4.44
C LEU A 24 -0.74 -5.11 -4.76
N ARG A 25 -0.48 -5.99 -3.80
CA ARG A 25 0.29 -7.22 -4.02
C ARG A 25 -0.34 -8.11 -5.09
N ALA A 26 -1.65 -8.30 -5.05
CA ALA A 26 -2.37 -9.10 -6.04
C ALA A 26 -2.30 -8.47 -7.44
N GLY A 27 -2.50 -7.15 -7.55
CA GLY A 27 -2.41 -6.42 -8.82
C GLY A 27 -1.01 -6.49 -9.44
N LEU A 28 0.03 -6.27 -8.63
CA LEU A 28 1.42 -6.38 -9.08
C LEU A 28 1.76 -7.81 -9.55
N ALA A 29 1.31 -8.82 -8.80
CA ALA A 29 1.53 -10.21 -9.18
C ALA A 29 0.83 -10.57 -10.52
N GLY A 30 -0.36 -10.02 -10.76
CA GLY A 30 -1.10 -10.19 -12.01
C GLY A 30 -0.36 -9.68 -13.25
N VAL A 31 0.55 -8.71 -13.09
CA VAL A 31 1.41 -8.18 -14.17
C VAL A 31 2.86 -8.69 -14.10
N GLY A 32 3.11 -9.74 -13.30
CA GLY A 32 4.43 -10.37 -13.17
C GLY A 32 5.45 -9.58 -12.34
N VAL A 33 5.01 -8.58 -11.56
CA VAL A 33 5.85 -7.80 -10.65
C VAL A 33 5.78 -8.36 -9.23
N LYS A 34 6.94 -8.51 -8.58
CA LYS A 34 7.03 -8.91 -7.17
C LYS A 34 7.80 -7.86 -6.38
N LEU A 35 7.17 -7.35 -5.32
CA LEU A 35 7.80 -6.48 -4.33
C LEU A 35 7.82 -7.20 -2.97
N PRO A 36 8.90 -7.91 -2.63
CA PRO A 36 9.00 -8.64 -1.37
C PRO A 36 8.94 -7.73 -0.15
N SER A 37 9.39 -6.48 -0.29
CA SER A 37 9.39 -5.45 0.76
C SER A 37 8.02 -4.83 1.03
N LEU A 38 7.04 -5.02 0.14
CA LEU A 38 5.73 -4.36 0.21
C LEU A 38 5.00 -4.72 1.51
N ARG A 39 4.77 -3.73 2.37
CA ARG A 39 4.12 -3.92 3.68
C ARG A 39 3.52 -2.61 4.19
N VAL A 40 2.73 -2.69 5.26
CA VAL A 40 2.42 -1.50 6.07
C VAL A 40 3.69 -1.11 6.83
N ASP A 41 4.03 0.17 6.82
CA ASP A 41 5.14 0.69 7.61
C ASP A 41 4.81 0.62 9.11
N PRO A 42 5.54 -0.18 9.91
CA PRO A 42 5.24 -0.34 11.33
C PRO A 42 5.43 0.96 12.12
N VAL A 43 6.31 1.86 11.68
CA VAL A 43 6.58 3.12 12.38
C VAL A 43 5.37 4.06 12.31
N SER A 44 4.75 4.15 11.12
CA SER A 44 3.51 4.91 10.92
C SER A 44 2.31 4.43 11.76
N CYS A 45 2.36 3.20 12.26
CA CYS A 45 1.32 2.62 13.12
C CYS A 45 1.55 2.89 14.62
N ALA A 46 2.74 3.37 15.02
CA ALA A 46 3.12 3.54 16.42
C ALA A 46 2.70 4.88 17.04
N ALA A 47 2.17 5.82 16.24
CA ALA A 47 1.73 7.12 16.72
C ALA A 47 0.42 7.05 17.53
N ASP A 48 0.21 8.01 18.44
CA ASP A 48 -1.03 8.15 19.23
C ASP A 48 -2.27 8.30 18.34
N GLU A 49 -2.10 8.97 17.20
CA GLU A 49 -3.07 9.00 16.10
C GLU A 49 -2.40 8.39 14.86
N PRO A 50 -2.54 7.06 14.67
CA PRO A 50 -1.82 6.39 13.59
C PRO A 50 -2.36 6.82 12.22
N THR A 51 -1.42 7.05 11.31
CA THR A 51 -1.64 7.29 9.89
C THR A 51 -0.86 6.23 9.11
N PRO A 52 -1.38 4.99 9.00
CA PRO A 52 -0.63 3.89 8.42
C PRO A 52 -0.21 4.19 6.98
N LEU A 53 1.09 4.06 6.72
CA LEU A 53 1.70 4.24 5.41
C LEU A 53 2.02 2.88 4.80
N VAL A 54 2.05 2.82 3.48
CA VAL A 54 2.51 1.64 2.75
C VAL A 54 3.97 1.83 2.37
N ASP A 55 4.84 0.95 2.86
CA ASP A 55 6.22 0.87 2.41
C ASP A 55 6.30 -0.01 1.16
N LEU A 56 6.62 0.61 0.02
CA LEU A 56 6.81 -0.06 -1.27
C LEU A 56 8.19 -0.75 -1.36
N GLY A 57 9.19 -0.23 -0.64
CA GLY A 57 10.59 -0.61 -0.70
C GLY A 57 11.25 -0.34 -2.07
N ARG A 58 12.26 -1.14 -2.41
CA ARG A 58 13.04 -0.98 -3.64
C ARG A 58 12.57 -1.98 -4.70
N CYS A 59 12.58 -1.56 -5.95
CA CYS A 59 12.34 -2.42 -7.11
C CYS A 59 13.53 -2.39 -8.09
N SER A 60 13.62 -3.38 -8.97
CA SER A 60 14.61 -3.36 -10.07
C SER A 60 14.22 -2.32 -11.12
N VAL A 61 15.19 -1.82 -11.90
CA VAL A 61 14.93 -0.91 -13.02
C VAL A 61 13.93 -1.52 -14.01
N GLU A 62 14.06 -2.82 -14.30
CA GLU A 62 13.09 -3.56 -15.14
C GLU A 62 11.67 -3.48 -14.57
N THR A 63 11.52 -3.68 -13.25
CA THR A 63 10.23 -3.58 -12.57
C THR A 63 9.67 -2.16 -12.65
N ALA A 64 10.50 -1.14 -12.40
CA ALA A 64 10.10 0.25 -12.48
C ALA A 64 9.57 0.60 -13.88
N MET A 65 10.28 0.20 -14.94
CA MET A 65 9.85 0.42 -16.32
C MET A 65 8.54 -0.30 -16.65
N ARG A 66 8.38 -1.55 -16.21
CA ARG A 66 7.12 -2.29 -16.37
C ARG A 66 5.96 -1.59 -15.70
N LEU A 67 6.15 -1.04 -14.50
CA LEU A 67 5.12 -0.28 -13.80
C LEU A 67 4.76 1.01 -14.54
N SER A 68 5.75 1.76 -15.02
CA SER A 68 5.51 3.00 -15.78
C SER A 68 4.64 2.74 -17.01
N VAL A 69 4.94 1.72 -17.81
CA VAL A 69 4.15 1.36 -19.01
C VAL A 69 2.69 1.09 -18.66
N GLN A 70 2.43 0.37 -17.56
CA GLN A 70 1.05 0.05 -17.16
C GLN A 70 0.30 1.27 -16.62
N LEU A 71 0.99 2.17 -15.91
CA LEU A 71 0.40 3.41 -15.40
C LEU A 71 0.08 4.39 -16.54
N GLU A 72 0.99 4.53 -17.51
CA GLU A 72 0.79 5.33 -18.72
C GLU A 72 -0.38 4.80 -19.56
N ALA A 73 -0.44 3.47 -19.74
CA ALA A 73 -1.56 2.83 -20.42
C ALA A 73 -2.89 3.12 -19.70
N ALA A 74 -2.97 2.94 -18.37
CA ALA A 74 -4.19 3.20 -17.61
C ALA A 74 -4.64 4.67 -17.72
N ALA A 75 -3.72 5.63 -17.62
CA ALA A 75 -4.03 7.06 -17.74
C ALA A 75 -4.64 7.44 -19.11
N ALA A 76 -4.25 6.74 -20.18
CA ALA A 76 -4.81 6.94 -21.51
C ALA A 76 -6.24 6.37 -21.69
N HIS A 77 -6.68 5.44 -20.83
CA HIS A 77 -8.05 4.89 -20.87
C HIS A 77 -9.05 5.73 -20.06
N ASP A 78 -8.56 6.51 -19.10
CA ASP A 78 -9.37 7.42 -18.26
C ASP A 78 -9.49 8.85 -18.85
N SER A 79 -8.90 9.10 -20.03
CA SER A 79 -8.98 10.36 -20.79
C SER A 79 -9.93 10.23 -21.98
#